data_AF-A0A7S2U945-F1
#
_entry.id   AF-A0A7S2U945-F1
#
_cell.length_a   1.000
_cell.length_b   1.000
_cell.length_c   1.000
_cell.angle_alpha   90.00
_cell.angle_beta   90.00
_cell.angle_gamma   90.00
#
_symmetry.space_group_name_H-M   'P 1'
#
loop_
_entity.id
_entity.type
_entity.pdbx_description
1 polymer ?
#
loop_
_entity_poly.entity_id
_entity_poly.type
_entity_poly.pdbx_seq_one_letter_code
_entity_poly.pdbx_strand_id
1 'polypeptide(L)'
;AREKARGTILHVTTSCLVPPPSSLSISEVVPGTYHHLYVQPLVVLDLNGILCHRIRSHHHNHTPQPCFRPAIGHVANTGIVPRTDLSRFLTMLDSNFTLAVWTSAKRKTAVDLVEMLFPSEIASRLLFVWAQNKCESVPQPNQVRTDGSIDVLYSKSLSKVWHHFPLWNASNTILMDDSPDKCPKKYLQNTLHPPPILGGSLSLPNNENISNDNVRSNEANRISDETNEATQALFFDKLAQHWKHDDTENNNNMKEAPKTDVESLNIFLNQNAQGHMGWRGSYQLKHEAV
;
A
#
# COMPACT_ATOMS: atom_id res chain seq x y z
N ALA A 1 -14.87 -8.53 -24.79
CA ALA A 1 -15.85 -8.00 -23.83
C ALA A 1 -15.08 -7.40 -22.66
N ARG A 2 -15.04 -6.07 -22.53
CA ARG A 2 -14.36 -5.40 -21.42
C ARG A 2 -15.30 -5.39 -20.22
N GLU A 3 -14.95 -6.18 -19.21
CA GLU A 3 -15.64 -6.20 -17.93
C GLU A 3 -15.44 -4.83 -17.25
N LYS A 4 -16.55 -4.12 -17.00
CA LYS A 4 -16.51 -2.80 -16.36
C LYS A 4 -16.09 -2.98 -14.91
N ALA A 5 -14.95 -2.41 -14.52
CA ALA A 5 -14.58 -2.28 -13.12
C ALA A 5 -15.60 -1.39 -12.39
N ARG A 6 -16.10 -1.89 -11.26
CA ARG A 6 -17.13 -1.29 -10.39
C ARG A 6 -16.41 -0.60 -9.22
N GLY A 7 -16.84 0.60 -8.85
CA GLY A 7 -16.16 1.47 -7.88
C GLY A 7 -17.15 2.43 -7.21
N THR A 8 -16.68 3.21 -6.24
CA THR A 8 -17.52 4.10 -5.42
C THR A 8 -18.22 5.15 -6.28
N ILE A 9 -19.53 5.35 -6.06
CA ILE A 9 -20.35 6.36 -6.75
C ILE A 9 -20.10 7.74 -6.13
N LEU A 10 -19.57 8.68 -6.92
CA LEU A 10 -19.56 10.10 -6.58
C LEU A 10 -20.64 10.86 -7.35
N HIS A 11 -21.46 11.63 -6.63
CA HIS A 11 -22.42 12.56 -7.22
C HIS A 11 -21.72 13.88 -7.54
N VAL A 12 -21.44 14.14 -8.82
CA VAL A 12 -20.94 15.44 -9.27
C VAL A 12 -22.10 16.26 -9.80
N THR A 13 -22.44 17.35 -9.12
CA THR A 13 -23.36 18.37 -9.62
C THR A 13 -22.57 19.35 -10.47
N THR A 14 -22.85 19.41 -11.78
CA THR A 14 -22.39 20.49 -12.62
C THR A 14 -23.18 21.76 -12.26
N SER A 15 -22.69 22.51 -11.27
CA SER A 15 -22.98 23.94 -11.23
C SER A 15 -21.96 24.62 -12.16
N CYS A 16 -22.49 25.19 -13.23
CA CYS A 16 -21.79 25.78 -14.36
C CYS A 16 -20.57 26.61 -13.97
N LEU A 17 -19.43 26.48 -14.67
CA LEU A 17 -18.45 27.56 -14.92
C LEU A 17 -17.34 27.08 -15.88
N VAL A 18 -17.65 26.88 -17.17
CA VAL A 18 -16.70 27.10 -18.28
C VAL A 18 -17.51 27.56 -19.50
N PRO A 19 -17.21 28.72 -20.12
CA PRO A 19 -17.85 29.07 -21.39
C PRO A 19 -17.33 28.13 -22.48
N PRO A 20 -18.19 27.62 -23.37
CA PRO A 20 -17.78 26.67 -24.40
C PRO A 20 -16.85 27.36 -25.43
N PRO A 21 -15.86 26.62 -25.98
CA PRO A 21 -15.09 27.10 -27.11
C PRO A 21 -16.02 27.28 -28.32
N SER A 22 -15.84 28.42 -28.99
CA SER A 22 -16.69 28.94 -30.06
C SER A 22 -16.54 28.14 -31.37
N SER A 23 -17.10 26.93 -31.45
CA SER A 23 -17.48 26.30 -32.74
C SER A 23 -18.26 24.96 -32.63
N LEU A 24 -19.00 24.69 -31.55
CA LEU A 24 -19.91 23.53 -31.50
C LEU A 24 -21.33 24.00 -31.16
N SER A 25 -22.29 23.59 -31.99
CA SER A 25 -23.71 23.86 -31.78
C SER A 25 -24.14 23.31 -30.42
N ILE A 26 -24.47 24.21 -29.49
CA ILE A 26 -24.97 23.89 -28.16
C ILE A 26 -26.37 23.29 -28.35
N SER A 27 -26.46 21.97 -28.44
CA SER A 27 -27.68 21.26 -28.05
C SER A 27 -27.76 21.30 -26.53
N GLU A 28 -28.67 22.15 -26.04
CA GLU A 28 -29.24 22.24 -24.70
C GLU A 28 -28.61 21.35 -23.61
N VAL A 29 -27.81 21.96 -22.73
CA VAL A 29 -27.48 21.35 -21.44
C VAL A 29 -28.75 21.39 -20.60
N VAL A 30 -29.42 20.25 -20.44
CA VAL A 30 -30.62 20.11 -19.60
C VAL A 30 -30.20 20.24 -18.12
N PRO A 31 -30.68 21.26 -17.38
CA PRO A 31 -30.44 21.36 -15.94
C PRO A 31 -31.00 20.13 -15.24
N GLY A 32 -30.18 19.46 -14.42
CA GLY A 32 -30.61 18.28 -13.67
C GLY A 32 -30.07 16.93 -14.18
N THR A 33 -29.13 16.93 -15.12
CA THR A 33 -28.43 15.68 -15.51
C THR A 33 -27.34 15.36 -14.48
N TYR A 34 -27.54 14.30 -13.69
CA TYR A 34 -26.53 13.77 -12.77
C TYR A 34 -25.65 12.75 -13.49
N HIS A 35 -24.34 12.91 -13.39
CA HIS A 35 -23.38 11.90 -13.85
C HIS A 35 -22.86 11.11 -12.67
N HIS A 36 -23.02 9.79 -12.72
CA HIS A 36 -22.40 8.87 -11.77
C HIS A 36 -20.98 8.58 -12.25
N LEU A 37 -19.98 9.08 -11.51
CA LEU A 37 -18.59 8.70 -11.71
C LEU A 37 -18.25 7.54 -10.78
N TYR A 38 -17.72 6.47 -11.36
CA TYR A 38 -17.22 5.31 -10.64
C TYR A 38 -15.72 5.47 -10.44
N VAL A 39 -15.29 5.61 -9.19
CA VAL A 39 -13.88 5.73 -8.84
C VAL A 39 -13.43 4.42 -8.20
N GLN A 40 -12.43 3.76 -8.78
CA GLN A 40 -11.83 2.60 -8.13
C GLN A 40 -11.13 3.04 -6.85
N PRO A 41 -11.24 2.28 -5.75
CA PRO A 41 -10.51 2.55 -4.52
C PRO A 41 -8.99 2.61 -4.76
N LEU A 42 -8.28 3.38 -3.96
CA LEU A 42 -6.84 3.62 -4.07
C LEU A 42 -6.06 2.72 -3.12
N VAL A 43 -5.08 2.00 -3.67
CA VAL A 43 -4.03 1.32 -2.90
C VAL A 43 -2.69 2.00 -3.18
N VAL A 44 -2.10 2.57 -2.12
CA VAL A 44 -0.77 3.17 -2.14
C VAL A 44 0.22 2.14 -1.59
N LEU A 45 1.24 1.79 -2.37
CA LEU A 45 2.23 0.76 -2.04
C LEU A 45 3.58 1.39 -1.68
N ASP A 46 4.20 0.98 -0.56
CA ASP A 46 5.66 1.06 -0.44
C ASP A 46 6.34 0.02 -1.35
N LEU A 47 7.65 0.19 -1.56
CA LEU A 47 8.45 -0.68 -2.42
C LEU A 47 9.26 -1.69 -1.62
N ASN A 48 10.18 -1.23 -0.78
CA ASN A 48 11.00 -2.12 0.05
C ASN A 48 10.18 -2.64 1.23
N GLY A 49 10.31 -3.93 1.55
CA GLY A 49 9.52 -4.58 2.61
C GLY A 49 8.12 -5.00 2.14
N ILE A 50 7.57 -4.33 1.12
CA ILE A 50 6.30 -4.74 0.49
C ILE A 50 6.57 -5.50 -0.80
N LEU A 51 7.01 -4.85 -1.88
CA LEU A 51 7.17 -5.47 -3.20
C LEU A 51 8.53 -6.16 -3.41
N CYS A 52 9.52 -5.83 -2.59
CA CYS A 52 10.85 -6.43 -2.70
C CYS A 52 11.62 -6.33 -1.38
N HIS A 53 12.65 -7.15 -1.27
CA HIS A 53 13.73 -6.98 -0.31
C HIS A 53 14.95 -6.36 -1.00
N ARG A 54 15.54 -5.33 -0.39
CA ARG A 54 16.83 -4.76 -0.81
C ARG A 54 17.95 -5.30 0.05
N ILE A 55 18.86 -6.06 -0.57
CA ILE A 55 20.07 -6.57 0.09
C ILE A 55 21.02 -5.41 0.32
N ARG A 56 21.15 -4.97 1.58
CA ARG A 56 22.10 -3.91 1.98
C ARG A 56 23.33 -4.55 2.62
N SER A 57 24.52 -4.16 2.17
CA SER A 57 25.80 -4.73 2.64
C SER A 57 26.21 -4.39 4.08
N HIS A 58 25.31 -3.96 4.95
CA HIS A 58 25.69 -3.53 6.29
C HIS A 58 25.59 -4.67 7.32
N HIS A 59 26.76 -5.05 7.84
CA HIS A 59 27.00 -5.88 9.04
C HIS A 59 26.85 -7.42 8.92
N HIS A 60 27.62 -8.05 8.03
CA HIS A 60 27.90 -9.50 8.14
C HIS A 60 29.37 -9.75 8.42
N ASN A 61 29.85 -9.34 9.61
CA ASN A 61 31.17 -9.79 10.06
C ASN A 61 31.12 -11.10 10.86
N HIS A 62 29.98 -11.55 11.41
CA HIS A 62 29.98 -12.75 12.28
C HIS A 62 28.72 -13.63 12.27
N THR A 63 27.74 -13.44 11.37
CA THR A 63 26.54 -14.30 11.28
C THR A 63 26.52 -15.11 9.98
N PRO A 64 26.07 -16.39 10.00
CA PRO A 64 25.84 -17.14 8.78
C PRO A 64 24.86 -16.33 7.91
N GLN A 65 25.27 -16.07 6.66
CA GLN A 65 24.49 -15.22 5.78
C GLN A 65 23.09 -15.82 5.58
N PRO A 66 22.02 -15.00 5.64
CA PRO A 66 20.73 -15.44 5.12
C PRO A 66 20.92 -15.84 3.67
N CYS A 67 20.53 -17.07 3.32
CA CYS A 67 20.49 -17.48 1.92
C CYS A 67 19.36 -16.70 1.26
N PHE A 68 19.67 -15.62 0.56
CA PHE A 68 18.68 -14.86 -0.19
C PHE A 68 18.33 -15.58 -1.50
N ARG A 69 17.08 -15.42 -1.95
CA ARG A 69 16.71 -15.76 -3.32
C ARG A 69 17.53 -14.90 -4.31
N PRO A 70 17.75 -15.36 -5.55
CA PRO A 70 18.51 -14.61 -6.54
C PRO A 70 17.94 -13.20 -6.75
N ALA A 71 18.82 -12.20 -6.72
CA ALA A 71 18.45 -10.84 -7.08
C ALA A 71 18.21 -10.73 -8.60
N ILE A 72 17.19 -9.98 -9.00
CA ILE A 72 16.86 -9.73 -10.41
C ILE A 72 17.68 -8.57 -11.02
N GLY A 73 18.37 -7.81 -10.18
CA GLY A 73 19.13 -6.64 -10.57
C GLY A 73 19.63 -5.85 -9.36
N HIS A 74 20.23 -4.69 -9.64
CA HIS A 74 20.73 -3.78 -8.62
C HIS A 74 20.11 -2.39 -8.79
N VAL A 75 19.68 -1.79 -7.68
CA VAL A 75 19.30 -0.38 -7.63
C VAL A 75 20.05 0.29 -6.48
N ALA A 76 20.74 1.41 -6.77
CA ALA A 76 21.56 2.10 -5.78
C ALA A 76 22.54 1.16 -5.03
N ASN A 77 23.22 0.30 -5.79
CA ASN A 77 24.21 -0.69 -5.31
C ASN A 77 23.65 -1.75 -4.34
N THR A 78 22.34 -1.95 -4.29
CA THR A 78 21.71 -3.03 -3.51
C THR A 78 21.05 -4.03 -4.44
N GLY A 79 21.29 -5.32 -4.22
CA GLY A 79 20.59 -6.40 -4.91
C GLY A 79 19.10 -6.38 -4.58
N ILE A 80 18.26 -6.58 -5.58
CA ILE A 80 16.80 -6.52 -5.44
C ILE A 80 16.22 -7.92 -5.55
N VAL A 81 15.61 -8.40 -4.47
CA VAL A 81 14.89 -9.68 -4.44
C VAL A 81 13.38 -9.38 -4.42
N PRO A 82 12.65 -9.62 -5.51
CA PRO A 82 11.21 -9.37 -5.53
C PRO A 82 10.46 -10.36 -4.62
N ARG A 83 9.24 -9.98 -4.23
CA ARG A 83 8.24 -10.97 -3.77
C ARG A 83 8.02 -12.03 -4.85
N THR A 84 7.78 -13.30 -4.47
CA THR A 84 7.76 -14.40 -5.46
C THR A 84 6.57 -14.33 -6.40
N ASP A 85 5.44 -13.79 -5.91
CA ASP A 85 4.19 -13.66 -6.64
C ASP A 85 4.00 -12.28 -7.31
N LEU A 86 5.06 -11.46 -7.42
CA LEU A 86 5.00 -10.04 -7.78
C LEU A 86 4.07 -9.73 -8.97
N SER A 87 4.26 -10.40 -10.11
CA SER A 87 3.47 -10.16 -11.31
C SER A 87 1.99 -10.50 -11.10
N ARG A 88 1.70 -11.61 -10.42
CA ARG A 88 0.32 -12.04 -10.12
C ARG A 88 -0.34 -11.06 -9.14
N PHE A 89 0.38 -10.68 -8.09
CA PHE A 89 -0.09 -9.74 -7.08
C PHE A 89 -0.40 -8.37 -7.70
N LEU A 90 0.53 -7.79 -8.47
CA LEU A 90 0.32 -6.50 -9.13
C LEU A 90 -0.83 -6.54 -10.15
N THR A 91 -0.96 -7.62 -10.91
CA THR A 91 -2.08 -7.79 -11.87
C THR A 91 -3.43 -7.85 -11.14
N MET A 92 -3.51 -8.60 -10.05
CA MET A 92 -4.72 -8.64 -9.22
C MET A 92 -5.05 -7.25 -8.67
N LEU A 93 -4.06 -6.54 -8.13
CA LEU A 93 -4.32 -5.20 -7.60
C LEU A 93 -4.76 -4.22 -8.69
N ASP A 94 -4.06 -4.13 -9.81
CA ASP A 94 -4.37 -3.21 -10.92
C ASP A 94 -5.75 -3.47 -11.53
N SER A 95 -6.22 -4.73 -11.53
CA SER A 95 -7.56 -5.07 -12.01
C SER A 95 -8.70 -4.60 -11.09
N ASN A 96 -8.41 -4.32 -9.82
CA ASN A 96 -9.43 -4.01 -8.80
C ASN A 96 -9.30 -2.61 -8.21
N PHE A 97 -8.11 -2.00 -8.24
CA PHE A 97 -7.80 -0.75 -7.55
C PHE A 97 -7.05 0.21 -8.47
N THR A 98 -7.20 1.51 -8.20
CA THR A 98 -6.21 2.48 -8.66
C THR A 98 -4.94 2.29 -7.84
N LEU A 99 -3.79 2.17 -8.51
CA LEU A 99 -2.51 1.96 -7.86
C LEU A 99 -1.68 3.24 -7.80
N ALA A 100 -0.97 3.41 -6.69
CA ALA A 100 0.07 4.43 -6.55
C ALA A 100 1.26 3.89 -5.76
N VAL A 101 2.41 4.52 -5.92
CA VAL A 101 3.63 4.18 -5.17
C VAL A 101 3.98 5.35 -4.25
N TRP A 102 4.25 5.06 -2.97
CA TRP A 102 4.83 6.01 -2.05
C TRP A 102 5.94 5.36 -1.22
N THR A 103 7.18 5.71 -1.51
CA THR A 103 8.36 5.17 -0.80
C THR A 103 9.18 6.24 -0.11
N SER A 104 9.86 5.86 0.98
CA SER A 104 10.85 6.71 1.66
C SER A 104 12.22 6.71 0.97
N ALA A 105 12.38 5.96 -0.13
CA ALA A 105 13.58 5.97 -0.94
C ALA A 105 13.76 7.29 -1.72
N LYS A 106 15.01 7.64 -2.05
CA LYS A 106 15.31 8.81 -2.89
C LYS A 106 14.63 8.68 -4.26
N ARG A 107 14.33 9.80 -4.91
CA ARG A 107 13.60 9.85 -6.19
C ARG A 107 14.17 8.90 -7.26
N LYS A 108 15.50 8.94 -7.48
CA LYS A 108 16.14 8.04 -8.45
C LYS A 108 15.92 6.57 -8.10
N THR A 109 16.13 6.19 -6.84
CA THR A 109 15.87 4.83 -6.36
C THR A 109 14.41 4.41 -6.55
N ALA A 110 13.45 5.31 -6.31
CA ALA A 110 12.04 5.00 -6.49
C ALA A 110 11.71 4.72 -7.97
N VAL A 111 12.19 5.55 -8.89
CA VAL A 111 12.00 5.35 -10.34
C VAL A 111 12.65 4.05 -10.80
N ASP A 112 13.94 3.86 -10.50
CA ASP A 112 14.70 2.67 -10.89
C ASP A 112 14.04 1.37 -10.32
N LEU A 113 13.45 1.42 -9.11
CA LEU A 113 12.71 0.28 -8.55
C LEU A 113 11.37 0.04 -9.24
N VAL A 114 10.63 1.09 -9.60
CA VAL A 114 9.35 0.93 -10.32
C VAL A 114 9.60 0.33 -11.70
N GLU A 115 10.60 0.82 -12.43
CA GLU A 115 10.99 0.27 -13.75
C GLU A 115 11.41 -1.20 -13.67
N MET A 116 12.05 -1.60 -12.56
CA MET A 116 12.50 -2.99 -12.36
C MET A 116 11.38 -3.94 -11.89
N LEU A 117 10.44 -3.46 -11.06
CA LEU A 117 9.47 -4.30 -10.37
C LEU A 117 8.10 -4.37 -11.05
N PHE A 118 7.70 -3.33 -11.78
CA PHE A 118 6.35 -3.25 -12.34
C PHE A 118 6.35 -3.63 -13.83
N PRO A 119 5.36 -4.44 -14.28
CA PRO A 119 5.05 -4.54 -15.70
C PRO A 119 4.78 -3.16 -16.30
N SER A 120 5.30 -2.89 -17.49
CA SER A 120 5.30 -1.56 -18.11
C SER A 120 3.88 -0.97 -18.24
N GLU A 121 2.90 -1.82 -18.50
CA GLU A 121 1.50 -1.47 -18.64
C GLU A 121 0.92 -0.99 -17.32
N ILE A 122 1.23 -1.65 -16.20
CA ILE A 122 0.79 -1.26 -14.85
C ILE A 122 1.53 0.00 -14.42
N ALA A 123 2.84 0.08 -14.64
CA ALA A 123 3.66 1.24 -14.30
C ALA A 123 3.13 2.53 -14.95
N SER A 124 2.71 2.46 -16.22
CA SER A 124 2.14 3.59 -16.97
C SER A 124 0.78 4.08 -16.43
N ARG A 125 0.08 3.25 -15.65
CA ARG A 125 -1.23 3.56 -15.06
C ARG A 125 -1.16 3.98 -13.58
N LEU A 126 0.02 3.96 -12.97
CA LEU A 126 0.17 4.43 -11.59
C LEU A 126 -0.30 5.87 -11.47
N LEU A 127 -1.20 6.15 -10.52
CA LEU A 127 -1.72 7.48 -10.25
C LEU A 127 -0.59 8.46 -9.90
N PHE A 128 0.39 7.98 -9.14
CA PHE A 128 1.64 8.70 -8.88
C PHE A 128 2.75 7.75 -8.43
N VAL A 129 3.99 8.24 -8.56
CA VAL A 129 5.18 7.67 -7.90
C VAL A 129 5.79 8.75 -7.01
N TRP A 130 5.53 8.64 -5.71
CA TRP A 130 6.06 9.55 -4.68
C TRP A 130 7.25 8.92 -3.98
N ALA A 131 8.33 9.68 -3.91
CA ALA A 131 9.57 9.30 -3.25
C ALA A 131 9.75 10.11 -1.96
N GLN A 132 10.92 9.95 -1.31
CA GLN A 132 11.31 10.64 -0.07
C GLN A 132 10.98 12.14 -0.06
N ASN A 133 11.16 12.84 -1.19
CA ASN A 133 10.89 14.28 -1.31
C ASN A 133 9.40 14.65 -1.21
N LYS A 134 8.50 13.66 -1.10
CA LYS A 134 7.07 13.85 -0.83
C LYS A 134 6.68 13.42 0.59
N CYS A 135 7.57 12.78 1.35
CA CYS A 135 7.39 12.53 2.78
C CYS A 135 7.55 13.80 3.62
N GLU A 136 7.02 13.77 4.83
CA GLU A 136 7.32 14.74 5.90
C GLU A 136 8.59 14.27 6.63
N SER A 137 9.58 15.15 6.76
CA SER A 137 10.83 14.83 7.47
C SER A 137 10.65 15.09 8.95
N VAL A 138 10.72 14.04 9.76
CA VAL A 138 10.54 14.08 11.22
C VAL A 138 11.86 13.70 11.87
N PRO A 139 12.58 14.65 12.51
CA PRO A 139 13.79 14.34 13.26
C PRO A 139 13.49 13.35 14.39
N GLN A 140 14.38 12.37 14.57
CA GLN A 140 14.34 11.38 15.65
C GLN A 140 15.44 11.72 16.67
N PRO A 141 15.21 12.67 17.60
CA PRO A 141 16.25 13.19 18.48
C PRO A 141 16.91 12.12 19.37
N ASN A 142 16.21 11.01 19.62
CA ASN A 142 16.73 9.87 20.39
C ASN A 142 17.49 8.85 19.54
N GLN A 143 17.60 9.07 18.22
CA GLN A 143 18.32 8.22 17.28
C GLN A 143 19.42 9.04 16.61
N VAL A 144 20.65 8.94 17.13
CA VAL A 144 21.82 9.61 16.58
C VAL A 144 22.59 8.62 15.71
N ARG A 145 22.91 9.04 14.49
CA ARG A 145 23.70 8.28 13.52
C ARG A 145 25.17 8.23 13.97
N THR A 146 25.93 7.33 13.37
CA THR A 146 27.36 7.13 13.70
C THR A 146 28.23 8.38 13.47
N ASP A 147 27.78 9.30 12.62
CA ASP A 147 28.46 10.56 12.31
C ASP A 147 28.00 11.73 13.22
N GLY A 148 27.18 11.45 14.24
CA GLY A 148 26.65 12.46 15.16
C GLY A 148 25.42 13.21 14.65
N SER A 149 24.94 12.93 13.43
CA SER A 149 23.71 13.55 12.92
C SER A 149 22.44 12.89 13.49
N ILE A 150 21.39 13.69 13.65
CA ILE A 150 20.07 13.19 14.08
C ILE A 150 19.45 12.38 12.94
N ASP A 151 18.96 11.19 13.23
CA ASP A 151 18.26 10.38 12.24
C ASP A 151 16.92 11.01 11.87
N VAL A 152 16.47 10.79 10.62
CA VAL A 152 15.25 11.41 10.11
C VAL A 152 14.31 10.34 9.64
N LEU A 153 13.12 10.31 10.25
CA LEU A 153 12.00 9.51 9.80
C LEU A 153 11.28 10.25 8.65
N TYR A 154 10.97 9.51 7.59
CA TYR A 154 10.25 10.03 6.44
C TYR A 154 8.78 9.57 6.48
N SER A 155 7.93 10.41 7.05
CA SER A 155 6.52 10.08 7.30
C SER A 155 5.63 10.27 6.07
N LYS A 156 4.62 9.41 5.91
CA LYS A 156 3.67 9.36 4.78
C LYS A 156 2.27 9.75 5.24
N SER A 157 1.94 11.04 5.07
CA SER A 157 0.69 11.64 5.52
C SER A 157 -0.41 11.53 4.45
N LEU A 158 -1.43 10.70 4.67
CA LEU A 158 -2.52 10.49 3.70
C LEU A 158 -3.33 11.75 3.39
N SER A 159 -3.36 12.76 4.27
CA SER A 159 -3.98 14.06 3.91
C SER A 159 -3.35 14.69 2.69
N LYS A 160 -2.05 14.46 2.45
CA LYS A 160 -1.38 14.97 1.26
C LYS A 160 -1.93 14.32 -0.01
N VAL A 161 -2.22 13.02 0.04
CA VAL A 161 -2.84 12.29 -1.07
C VAL A 161 -4.24 12.83 -1.31
N TRP A 162 -5.08 12.88 -0.27
CA TRP A 162 -6.47 13.33 -0.39
C TRP A 162 -6.60 14.79 -0.82
N HIS A 163 -5.62 15.63 -0.47
CA HIS A 163 -5.56 17.00 -0.95
C HIS A 163 -5.23 17.09 -2.46
N HIS A 164 -4.29 16.29 -2.96
CA HIS A 164 -3.91 16.31 -4.39
C HIS A 164 -4.89 15.53 -5.27
N PHE A 165 -5.56 14.52 -4.71
CA PHE A 165 -6.43 13.61 -5.42
C PHE A 165 -7.78 13.47 -4.68
N PRO A 166 -8.65 14.49 -4.77
CA PRO A 166 -9.85 14.60 -3.93
C PRO A 166 -10.95 13.57 -4.23
N LEU A 167 -10.80 12.76 -5.27
CA LEU A 167 -11.66 11.60 -5.52
C LEU A 167 -11.41 10.46 -4.52
N TRP A 168 -10.31 10.52 -3.78
CA TRP A 168 -9.95 9.55 -2.75
C TRP A 168 -9.89 10.22 -1.37
N ASN A 169 -10.35 9.49 -0.37
CA ASN A 169 -10.41 9.90 1.02
C ASN A 169 -10.31 8.67 1.96
N ALA A 170 -10.60 8.85 3.25
CA ALA A 170 -10.52 7.78 4.25
C ALA A 170 -11.44 6.58 4.00
N SER A 171 -12.47 6.68 3.15
CA SER A 171 -13.39 5.59 2.87
C SER A 171 -12.93 4.64 1.77
N ASN A 172 -12.04 5.10 0.89
CA ASN A 172 -11.64 4.38 -0.31
C ASN A 172 -10.12 4.43 -0.57
N THR A 173 -9.32 4.68 0.46
CA THR A 173 -7.85 4.69 0.38
C THR A 173 -7.22 3.76 1.41
N ILE A 174 -6.27 2.93 0.97
CA ILE A 174 -5.38 2.14 1.83
C ILE A 174 -3.93 2.43 1.47
N LEU A 175 -3.09 2.64 2.49
CA LEU A 175 -1.63 2.68 2.37
C LEU A 175 -1.02 1.40 2.96
N MET A 176 -0.17 0.73 2.19
CA MET A 176 0.53 -0.48 2.61
C MET A 176 2.03 -0.18 2.75
N ASP A 177 2.54 -0.26 3.97
CA ASP A 177 3.94 0.03 4.35
C ASP A 177 4.32 -0.89 5.52
N ASP A 178 5.42 -1.63 5.41
CA ASP A 178 5.86 -2.57 6.46
C ASP A 178 6.30 -1.86 7.75
N SER A 179 6.54 -0.54 7.69
CA SER A 179 7.06 0.26 8.80
C SER A 179 5.95 1.15 9.41
N PRO A 180 5.35 0.75 10.55
CA PRO A 180 4.23 1.48 11.15
C PRO A 180 4.60 2.89 11.63
N ASP A 181 5.86 3.10 12.02
CA ASP A 181 6.40 4.38 12.47
C ASP A 181 6.39 5.45 11.38
N LYS A 182 6.48 5.06 10.10
CA LYS A 182 6.39 6.00 8.97
C LYS A 182 4.97 6.57 8.77
N CYS A 183 3.95 6.00 9.41
CA CYS A 183 2.57 6.43 9.22
C CYS A 183 2.09 7.25 10.45
N PRO A 184 1.61 8.50 10.26
CA PRO A 184 1.07 9.27 11.38
C PRO A 184 -0.10 8.56 12.06
N LYS A 185 -0.14 8.56 13.39
CA LYS A 185 -1.18 7.86 14.19
C LYS A 185 -2.62 8.14 13.74
N LYS A 186 -2.91 9.37 13.32
CA LYS A 186 -4.23 9.81 12.83
C LYS A 186 -4.71 9.09 11.56
N TYR A 187 -3.82 8.42 10.84
CA TYR A 187 -4.14 7.70 9.59
C TYR A 187 -4.06 6.18 9.74
N LEU A 188 -3.79 5.65 10.93
CA LEU A 188 -3.58 4.20 11.14
C LEU A 188 -4.79 3.34 10.74
N GLN A 189 -5.99 3.89 10.78
CA GLN A 189 -7.20 3.21 10.29
C GLN A 189 -7.19 2.94 8.77
N ASN A 190 -6.36 3.68 8.01
CA ASN A 190 -6.19 3.56 6.56
C ASN A 190 -4.84 2.96 6.18
N THR A 191 -4.06 2.44 7.14
CA THR A 191 -2.74 1.86 6.87
C THR A 191 -2.66 0.39 7.26
N LEU A 192 -1.93 -0.36 6.45
CA LEU A 192 -1.62 -1.77 6.66
C LEU A 192 -0.11 -1.93 6.81
N HIS A 193 0.28 -2.68 7.83
CA HIS A 193 1.67 -2.94 8.24
C HIS A 193 1.95 -4.44 8.29
N PRO A 194 1.91 -5.15 7.15
CA PRO A 194 2.24 -6.56 7.12
C PRO A 194 3.72 -6.80 7.47
N PRO A 195 4.11 -8.02 7.87
CA PRO A 195 5.51 -8.40 7.97
C PRO A 195 6.26 -8.06 6.67
N PRO A 196 7.51 -7.57 6.77
CA PRO A 196 8.30 -7.25 5.59
C PRO A 196 8.66 -8.51 4.80
N ILE A 197 8.74 -8.38 3.47
CA ILE A 197 9.40 -9.36 2.60
C ILE A 197 10.91 -9.34 2.88
N LEU A 198 11.45 -10.50 3.25
CA LEU A 198 12.84 -10.64 3.68
C LEU A 198 13.76 -11.15 2.57
N GLY A 199 13.20 -11.67 1.48
CA GLY A 199 13.94 -12.21 0.33
C GLY A 199 14.65 -13.53 0.64
N GLY A 200 14.32 -14.20 1.74
CA GLY A 200 14.97 -15.44 2.17
C GLY A 200 14.57 -16.63 1.32
N SER A 201 15.48 -17.59 1.16
CA SER A 201 15.21 -18.92 0.60
C SER A 201 15.01 -19.90 1.76
N LEU A 202 13.87 -20.60 1.80
CA LEU A 202 13.51 -21.57 2.84
C LEU A 202 14.43 -22.81 2.93
N SER A 203 15.48 -22.91 2.12
CA SER A 203 16.43 -24.02 2.17
C SER A 203 17.54 -23.75 3.19
N LEU A 204 17.31 -24.03 4.47
CA LEU A 204 18.43 -24.41 5.34
C LEU A 204 18.73 -25.89 5.09
N PRO A 205 19.98 -26.28 4.80
CA PRO A 205 20.39 -27.67 4.94
C PRO A 205 20.22 -28.06 6.41
N ASN A 206 19.64 -29.24 6.67
CA ASN A 206 19.67 -29.90 7.97
C ASN A 206 21.14 -30.08 8.39
N ASN A 207 21.73 -29.09 9.04
CA ASN A 207 22.93 -29.29 9.84
C ASN A 207 22.47 -29.42 11.29
N GLU A 208 22.07 -30.64 11.63
CA GLU A 208 22.10 -31.12 13.00
C GLU A 208 23.55 -30.98 13.49
N ASN A 209 23.89 -29.87 14.17
CA ASN A 209 25.01 -29.73 15.13
C ASN A 209 25.31 -28.25 15.47
N ILE A 210 24.31 -27.43 15.78
CA ILE A 210 24.55 -26.16 16.50
C ILE A 210 23.56 -26.07 17.65
N SER A 211 24.00 -26.53 18.82
CA SER A 211 23.37 -26.35 20.12
C SER A 211 23.52 -24.89 20.56
N ASN A 212 22.62 -24.02 20.07
CA ASN A 212 22.40 -22.69 20.62
C ASN A 212 20.88 -22.45 20.74
N ASP A 213 20.32 -22.87 21.87
CA ASP A 213 18.88 -22.85 22.17
C ASP A 213 18.26 -21.43 22.18
N ASN A 214 19.09 -20.37 22.25
CA ASN A 214 18.62 -18.98 22.23
C ASN A 214 18.39 -18.38 20.83
N VAL A 215 18.95 -18.97 19.77
CA VAL A 215 18.71 -18.50 18.38
C VAL A 215 17.48 -19.20 17.77
N ARG A 216 17.26 -20.47 18.16
CA ARG A 216 16.14 -21.29 17.67
C ARG A 216 14.75 -20.71 18.02
N SER A 217 14.61 -20.02 19.15
CA SER A 217 13.33 -19.47 19.61
C SER A 217 12.86 -18.21 18.87
N ASN A 218 13.79 -17.40 18.31
CA ASN A 218 13.45 -16.21 17.54
C ASN A 218 13.25 -16.49 16.03
N GLU A 219 13.93 -17.50 15.48
CA GLU A 219 13.77 -17.90 14.07
C GLU A 219 12.49 -18.71 13.85
N ALA A 220 12.09 -19.54 14.83
CA ALA A 220 10.92 -20.42 14.75
C ALA A 220 9.57 -19.69 14.67
N ASN A 221 9.53 -18.39 14.96
CA ASN A 221 8.32 -17.55 14.90
C ASN A 221 8.26 -16.64 13.67
N ARG A 222 9.23 -16.71 12.75
CA ARG A 222 9.21 -15.91 11.53
C ARG A 222 8.35 -16.60 10.47
N ILE A 223 7.26 -15.95 10.07
CA ILE A 223 6.48 -16.35 8.91
C ILE A 223 7.36 -16.32 7.66
N SER A 224 7.27 -17.34 6.81
CA SER A 224 8.00 -17.36 5.54
C SER A 224 7.48 -16.29 4.59
N ASP A 225 8.32 -15.85 3.65
CA ASP A 225 7.89 -14.90 2.61
C ASP A 225 6.69 -15.46 1.83
N GLU A 226 6.69 -16.74 1.48
CA GLU A 226 5.59 -17.38 0.74
C GLU A 226 4.27 -17.34 1.51
N THR A 227 4.30 -17.62 2.81
CA THR A 227 3.11 -17.56 3.67
C THR A 227 2.64 -16.12 3.86
N ASN A 228 3.58 -15.19 4.01
CA ASN A 228 3.29 -13.77 4.13
C ASN A 228 2.65 -13.23 2.85
N GLU A 229 3.25 -13.50 1.68
CA GLU A 229 2.78 -13.13 0.35
C GLU A 229 1.37 -13.68 0.10
N ALA A 230 1.14 -14.97 0.37
CA ALA A 230 -0.17 -15.60 0.22
C ALA A 230 -1.25 -14.97 1.11
N THR A 231 -0.91 -14.63 2.35
CA THR A 231 -1.85 -13.99 3.28
C THR A 231 -2.18 -12.55 2.83
N GLN A 232 -1.20 -11.80 2.33
CA GLN A 232 -1.43 -10.47 1.76
C GLN A 232 -2.31 -10.55 0.50
N ALA A 233 -2.06 -11.50 -0.40
CA ALA A 233 -2.87 -11.70 -1.60
C ALA A 233 -4.33 -12.02 -1.24
N LEU A 234 -4.55 -12.96 -0.32
CA LEU A 234 -5.87 -13.32 0.17
C LEU A 234 -6.61 -12.13 0.80
N PHE A 235 -5.90 -11.29 1.57
CA PHE A 235 -6.47 -10.08 2.13
C PHE A 235 -6.99 -9.14 1.04
N PHE A 236 -6.19 -8.86 0.01
CA PHE A 236 -6.59 -7.95 -1.07
C PHE A 236 -7.69 -8.53 -1.96
N ASP A 237 -7.72 -9.85 -2.17
CA ASP A 237 -8.85 -10.51 -2.85
C ASP A 237 -10.17 -10.27 -2.10
N LYS A 238 -10.15 -10.42 -0.76
CA LYS A 238 -11.32 -10.12 0.08
C LYS A 238 -11.68 -8.63 0.06
N LEU A 239 -10.69 -7.74 0.08
CA LEU A 239 -10.92 -6.29 0.03
C LEU A 239 -11.56 -5.89 -1.31
N ALA A 240 -11.09 -6.48 -2.42
CA ALA A 240 -11.69 -6.27 -3.73
C ALA A 240 -13.15 -6.75 -3.78
N GLN A 241 -13.46 -7.88 -3.13
CA GLN A 241 -14.84 -8.37 -3.03
C GLN A 241 -15.72 -7.44 -2.18
N HIS A 242 -15.20 -6.95 -1.06
CA HIS A 242 -15.91 -6.03 -0.17
C HIS A 242 -16.38 -4.77 -0.91
N TRP A 243 -15.45 -4.07 -1.60
CA TRP A 243 -15.82 -2.87 -2.35
C TRP A 243 -16.67 -3.14 -3.59
N LYS A 244 -16.67 -4.36 -4.15
CA LYS A 244 -17.62 -4.75 -5.21
C LYS A 244 -19.04 -5.02 -4.70
N HIS A 245 -19.18 -5.48 -3.45
CA HIS A 245 -20.47 -5.87 -2.89
C HIS A 245 -21.30 -4.65 -2.46
N ASP A 246 -20.65 -3.63 -1.89
CA ASP A 246 -21.30 -2.37 -1.47
C ASP A 246 -21.98 -1.63 -2.66
N ASP A 247 -21.53 -1.88 -3.89
CA ASP A 247 -22.15 -1.35 -5.12
C ASP A 247 -23.44 -2.09 -5.53
N THR A 248 -23.63 -3.33 -5.10
CA THR A 248 -24.71 -4.20 -5.60
C THR A 248 -25.99 -4.09 -4.75
N GLU A 249 -25.85 -3.94 -3.43
CA GLU A 249 -26.99 -3.75 -2.53
C GLU A 249 -27.61 -2.34 -2.63
N ASN A 250 -26.78 -1.31 -2.86
CA ASN A 250 -27.24 0.07 -3.02
C ASN A 250 -28.08 0.31 -4.29
N ASN A 251 -27.96 -0.54 -5.32
CA ASN A 251 -28.78 -0.43 -6.52
C ASN A 251 -30.22 -0.96 -6.35
N ASN A 252 -30.49 -1.76 -5.31
CA ASN A 252 -31.81 -2.40 -5.12
C ASN A 252 -32.69 -1.71 -4.06
N ASN A 253 -32.16 -0.77 -3.26
CA ASN A 253 -32.90 -0.06 -2.21
C ASN A 253 -32.60 1.45 -2.22
N MET A 254 -33.25 2.21 -3.13
CA MET A 254 -33.20 3.69 -3.19
C MET A 254 -33.91 4.41 -2.01
N LYS A 255 -33.83 3.92 -0.77
CA LYS A 255 -34.56 4.53 0.36
C LYS A 255 -33.77 4.85 1.62
N GLU A 256 -32.52 4.41 1.76
CA GLU A 256 -31.69 4.80 2.90
C GLU A 256 -30.35 5.38 2.42
N ALA A 257 -29.94 6.48 3.04
CA ALA A 257 -28.62 7.06 2.81
C ALA A 257 -27.55 6.01 3.15
N PRO A 258 -26.49 5.86 2.34
CA PRO A 258 -25.47 4.85 2.57
C PRO A 258 -24.90 5.03 3.97
N LYS A 259 -24.86 3.93 4.75
CA LYS A 259 -24.03 3.85 5.97
C LYS A 259 -22.65 4.38 5.60
N THR A 260 -22.09 5.28 6.41
CA THR A 260 -20.89 6.02 6.05
C THR A 260 -19.80 5.06 5.56
N ASP A 261 -19.35 5.21 4.32
CA ASP A 261 -18.41 4.32 3.59
C ASP A 261 -17.13 4.00 4.42
N VAL A 262 -16.73 4.92 5.30
CA VAL A 262 -15.61 4.73 6.26
C VAL A 262 -15.90 3.65 7.32
N GLU A 263 -17.13 3.56 7.83
CA GLU A 263 -17.51 2.56 8.84
C GLU A 263 -17.51 1.14 8.24
N SER A 264 -18.00 1.01 6.99
CA SER A 264 -17.97 -0.25 6.23
C SER A 264 -16.55 -0.77 6.10
N LEU A 265 -15.63 0.08 5.62
CA LEU A 265 -14.22 -0.26 5.50
C LEU A 265 -13.59 -0.62 6.86
N ASN A 266 -13.87 0.15 7.91
CA ASN A 266 -13.34 -0.12 9.25
C ASN A 266 -13.81 -1.48 9.79
N ILE A 267 -15.07 -1.85 9.59
CA ILE A 267 -15.60 -3.17 9.97
C ILE A 267 -14.85 -4.27 9.21
N PHE A 268 -14.69 -4.10 7.89
CA PHE A 268 -13.94 -5.05 7.06
C PHE A 268 -12.50 -5.23 7.56
N LEU A 269 -11.79 -4.13 7.79
CA LEU A 269 -10.39 -4.15 8.26
C LEU A 269 -10.29 -4.79 9.65
N ASN A 270 -11.23 -4.51 10.54
CA ASN A 270 -11.28 -5.13 11.86
C ASN A 270 -11.42 -6.66 11.79
N GLN A 271 -12.16 -7.17 10.80
CA GLN A 271 -12.39 -8.60 10.62
C GLN A 271 -11.26 -9.32 9.86
N ASN A 272 -10.57 -8.62 8.96
CA ASN A 272 -9.67 -9.26 7.98
C ASN A 272 -8.21 -8.80 8.06
N ALA A 273 -7.92 -7.65 8.67
CA ALA A 273 -6.59 -7.06 8.72
C ALA A 273 -5.91 -7.14 10.10
N GLN A 274 -6.67 -7.46 11.16
CA GLN A 274 -6.10 -7.64 12.50
C GLN A 274 -5.09 -8.80 12.53
N GLY A 275 -3.97 -8.60 13.20
CA GLY A 275 -2.87 -9.57 13.26
C GLY A 275 -1.91 -9.40 12.09
N HIS A 276 -2.06 -10.21 11.03
CA HIS A 276 -1.06 -10.31 9.96
C HIS A 276 -0.84 -9.01 9.19
N MET A 277 -1.88 -8.24 8.89
CA MET A 277 -1.72 -6.99 8.14
C MET A 277 -1.36 -5.80 9.04
N GLY A 278 -1.05 -6.04 10.32
CA GLY A 278 -0.62 -5.01 11.27
C GLY A 278 -1.57 -3.83 11.44
N TRP A 279 -2.84 -4.01 11.06
CA TRP A 279 -3.85 -2.94 11.11
C TRP A 279 -4.20 -2.62 12.56
N ARG A 280 -4.21 -1.33 12.89
CA ARG A 280 -4.56 -0.83 14.22
C ARG A 280 -5.87 -0.04 14.14
N GLY A 281 -6.93 -0.66 14.64
CA GLY A 281 -8.26 -0.05 14.68
C GLY A 281 -8.35 1.13 15.64
N SER A 282 -9.44 1.91 15.51
CA SER A 282 -9.72 3.08 16.35
C SER A 282 -9.74 2.79 17.86
N TYR A 283 -10.08 1.56 18.25
CA TYR A 283 -10.09 1.13 19.66
C TYR A 283 -8.68 1.03 20.27
N GLN A 284 -7.69 0.54 19.51
CA GLN A 284 -6.30 0.44 19.99
C GLN A 284 -5.65 1.82 20.11
N LEU A 285 -6.00 2.77 19.23
CA LEU A 285 -5.48 4.14 19.27
C LEU A 285 -5.89 4.92 20.53
N LYS A 286 -7.08 4.63 21.09
CA LYS A 286 -7.57 5.27 22.32
C LYS A 286 -6.82 4.81 23.57
N HIS A 287 -6.29 3.58 23.57
CA HIS A 287 -5.58 3.01 24.72
C HIS A 287 -4.06 3.28 24.71
N GLU A 288 -3.49 3.66 23.56
CA GLU A 288 -2.07 4.07 23.44
C GLU A 288 -1.83 5.58 23.59
N ALA A 289 -2.88 6.35 23.89
CA ALA A 289 -2.84 7.80 24.08
C ALA A 289 -2.88 8.21 25.57
N VAL A 290 -2.69 7.25 26.48
CA VAL A 290 -2.58 7.44 27.94
C VAL A 290 -1.12 7.34 28.37
#